data_AF-A0A257PL86-F1
#
_entry.id   AF-A0A257PL86-F1
#
_cell.length_a   1.000
_cell.length_b   1.000
_cell.length_c   1.000
_cell.angle_alpha   90.00
_cell.angle_beta   90.00
_cell.angle_gamma   90.00
#
_symmetry.space_group_name_H-M   'P 1'
#
loop_
_entity.id
_entity.type
_entity.pdbx_description
1 polymer ?
#
loop_
_entity_poly.entity_id
_entity_poly.type
_entity_poly.pdbx_seq_one_letter_code
_entity_poly.pdbx_strand_id
1 'polypeptide(L)'
;MGGSIGFENNNIFTTADYYAAGSITGSGLEEITNTDSVGVVSAGTVSGAYTVSSTASTLAVQAPGAETITGSSTTGVAIFGSNSSVNYTVVNPASGSIFAAGGADEITLLSSAVPNVSNPLKTVSSPNAETVYAAGQDTINLYGQGNDFVSLTGASSVRVDIQDANATVVASGTVATNVYWSGPAAGGSLDFINNSTDTAFIQVPVFPVTVNGVRQYVSAENHVTAFGGAGGGEFIGGQGGNNSLIGGSGVVSLIGGGQGDFLQAQGSVGAGNVNDFMAGSGSETMIATAGTYNNLFGAGVNYPGLGAPAANGLISTDGAGAQNYFLGNAGVVTIDASTVSTATNTFYVVSNSSVGGGTFDIYNFSGNSTINLTNNNSFGASTASISGIKADPFNANNSIIGLSDGTRIELFGVSASSLTTVSGGTTGMTKIF
;
A
#
# COMPACT_ATOMS: atom_id res chain seq x y z
N MET A 1 17.97 -23.26 41.96
CA MET A 1 16.93 -22.57 41.19
C MET A 1 15.77 -23.53 41.04
N GLY A 2 14.77 -23.44 41.94
CA GLY A 2 13.52 -24.19 41.81
C GLY A 2 12.43 -23.20 41.47
N GLY A 3 12.16 -23.01 40.17
CA GLY A 3 10.96 -22.31 39.73
C GLY A 3 9.88 -23.36 39.50
N SER A 4 8.76 -23.28 40.22
CA SER A 4 7.57 -24.03 39.80
C SER A 4 6.95 -23.28 38.62
N ILE A 5 6.75 -23.99 37.52
CA ILE A 5 5.85 -23.53 36.46
C ILE A 5 4.46 -23.77 37.01
N GLY A 6 3.73 -22.71 37.32
CA GLY A 6 2.31 -22.86 37.56
C GLY A 6 1.53 -22.85 36.25
N PHE A 7 0.39 -23.51 36.29
CA PHE A 7 -0.57 -23.64 35.21
C PHE A 7 -1.92 -23.21 35.75
N GLU A 8 -2.58 -22.32 35.03
CA GLU A 8 -3.97 -21.90 35.23
C GLU A 8 -4.75 -22.30 33.99
N ASN A 9 -5.78 -23.13 34.16
CA ASN A 9 -6.68 -23.57 33.09
C ASN A 9 -8.09 -23.02 33.34
N ASN A 10 -8.51 -22.12 32.47
CA ASN A 10 -9.86 -21.58 32.44
C ASN A 10 -10.74 -22.45 31.52
N ASN A 11 -11.59 -23.28 32.12
CA ASN A 11 -12.53 -24.08 31.34
C ASN A 11 -13.69 -23.22 30.83
N ILE A 12 -13.82 -23.13 29.51
CA ILE A 12 -14.83 -22.25 28.88
C ILE A 12 -16.28 -22.64 29.19
N PHE A 13 -16.57 -23.90 29.49
CA PHE A 13 -17.94 -24.39 29.74
C PHE A 13 -18.42 -24.16 31.17
N THR A 14 -17.50 -24.25 32.13
CA THR A 14 -17.81 -24.12 33.55
C THR A 14 -17.42 -22.76 34.12
N THR A 15 -16.65 -21.96 33.36
CA THR A 15 -15.97 -20.74 33.81
C THR A 15 -15.17 -20.95 35.10
N ALA A 16 -14.72 -22.20 35.32
CA ALA A 16 -14.00 -22.57 36.53
C ALA A 16 -12.50 -22.57 36.24
N ASP A 17 -11.75 -21.94 37.13
CA ASP A 17 -10.30 -21.90 37.07
C ASP A 17 -9.74 -23.13 37.77
N TYR A 18 -8.90 -23.88 37.06
CA TYR A 18 -8.22 -25.06 37.58
C TYR A 18 -6.73 -24.80 37.70
N TYR A 19 -6.19 -25.09 38.89
CA TYR A 19 -4.76 -24.97 39.17
C TYR A 19 -4.13 -26.36 39.33
N ALA A 20 -3.01 -26.60 38.66
CA ALA A 20 -2.23 -27.81 38.91
C ALA A 20 -1.71 -27.82 40.36
N ALA A 21 -1.64 -29.00 41.00
CA ALA A 21 -1.13 -29.12 42.36
C ALA A 21 0.34 -28.66 42.43
N GLY A 22 0.64 -27.64 43.23
CA GLY A 22 1.96 -26.99 43.31
C GLY A 22 2.13 -25.77 42.39
N SER A 23 1.10 -25.42 41.63
CA SER A 23 0.98 -24.15 40.92
C SER A 23 0.80 -23.01 41.92
N ILE A 24 1.55 -21.93 41.74
CA ILE A 24 1.33 -20.66 42.43
C ILE A 24 0.26 -19.91 41.65
N THR A 25 -0.78 -19.42 42.33
CA THR A 25 -1.72 -18.46 41.77
C THR A 25 -0.95 -17.29 41.15
N GLY A 26 -1.20 -17.02 39.87
CA GLY A 26 -0.49 -16.01 39.11
C GLY A 26 0.79 -16.50 38.41
N SER A 27 0.79 -17.73 37.93
CA SER A 27 1.92 -18.31 37.22
C SER A 27 1.99 -17.96 35.75
N GLY A 28 3.20 -18.08 35.18
CA GLY A 28 3.53 -17.58 33.85
C GLY A 28 2.81 -18.17 32.64
N LEU A 29 2.01 -19.25 32.77
CA LEU A 29 1.18 -19.78 31.68
C LEU A 29 -0.29 -19.84 32.12
N GLU A 30 -1.14 -19.24 31.29
CA GLU A 30 -2.60 -19.31 31.39
C GLU A 30 -3.15 -19.96 30.11
N GLU A 31 -4.04 -20.93 30.27
CA GLU A 31 -4.69 -21.67 29.20
C GLU A 31 -6.21 -21.44 29.25
N ILE A 32 -6.81 -21.08 28.12
CA ILE A 32 -8.27 -21.04 27.92
C ILE A 32 -8.63 -22.19 26.98
N THR A 33 -9.35 -23.19 27.50
CA THR A 33 -9.61 -24.44 26.77
C THR A 33 -10.98 -25.02 27.07
N ASN A 34 -11.47 -25.93 26.21
CA ASN A 34 -12.65 -26.76 26.47
C ASN A 34 -12.33 -28.07 27.20
N THR A 35 -11.10 -28.20 27.73
CA THR A 35 -10.64 -29.38 28.44
C THR A 35 -10.73 -29.15 29.94
N ASP A 36 -11.41 -30.05 30.66
CA ASP A 36 -11.50 -29.96 32.11
C ASP A 36 -10.20 -30.38 32.82
N SER A 37 -10.17 -30.26 34.15
CA SER A 37 -9.00 -30.61 34.98
C SER A 37 -8.61 -32.10 34.94
N VAL A 38 -9.45 -32.96 34.36
CA VAL A 38 -9.19 -34.40 34.22
C VAL A 38 -8.81 -34.76 32.78
N GLY A 39 -8.73 -33.77 31.88
CA GLY A 39 -8.39 -33.97 30.47
C GLY A 39 -9.60 -34.31 29.59
N VAL A 40 -10.83 -34.16 30.08
CA VAL A 40 -12.03 -34.43 29.28
C VAL A 40 -12.37 -33.21 28.43
N VAL A 41 -12.39 -33.41 27.11
CA VAL A 41 -12.76 -32.39 26.13
C VAL A 41 -14.27 -32.32 26.01
N SER A 42 -14.85 -31.16 26.32
CA SER A 42 -16.27 -30.89 26.12
C SER A 42 -16.56 -30.55 24.66
N ALA A 43 -17.47 -31.31 24.03
CA ALA A 43 -17.89 -31.05 22.65
C ALA A 43 -18.80 -29.83 22.56
N GLY A 44 -18.70 -29.07 21.47
CA GLY A 44 -19.51 -27.88 21.20
C GLY A 44 -18.65 -26.62 21.05
N THR A 45 -19.30 -25.54 20.63
CA THR A 45 -18.69 -24.19 20.54
C THR A 45 -19.18 -23.33 21.70
N VAL A 46 -18.28 -22.60 22.36
CA VAL A 46 -18.64 -21.66 23.43
C VAL A 46 -18.04 -20.31 23.12
N SER A 47 -18.83 -19.26 23.29
CA SER A 47 -18.34 -17.88 23.27
C SER A 47 -18.33 -17.32 24.68
N GLY A 48 -17.26 -16.61 25.03
CA GLY A 48 -17.07 -16.05 26.37
C GLY A 48 -16.11 -14.87 26.35
N ALA A 49 -16.16 -14.08 27.42
CA ALA A 49 -15.22 -13.00 27.67
C ALA A 49 -14.29 -13.40 28.82
N TYR A 50 -12.98 -13.32 28.58
CA TYR A 50 -11.94 -13.72 29.53
C TYR A 50 -10.95 -12.57 29.73
N THR A 51 -10.39 -12.44 30.94
CA THR A 51 -9.34 -11.49 31.24
C THR A 51 -8.11 -12.26 31.68
N VAL A 52 -7.02 -12.08 30.96
CA VAL A 52 -5.73 -12.71 31.26
C VAL A 52 -5.19 -12.15 32.56
N SER A 53 -4.73 -13.04 33.43
CA SER A 53 -4.10 -12.73 34.69
C SER A 53 -2.93 -11.77 34.51
N SER A 54 -2.82 -10.77 35.40
CA SER A 54 -1.78 -9.74 35.34
C SER A 54 -0.36 -10.25 35.56
N THR A 55 -0.22 -11.54 35.86
CA THR A 55 1.05 -12.24 36.07
C THR A 55 1.34 -13.29 34.99
N ALA A 56 0.39 -13.53 34.08
CA ALA A 56 0.59 -14.47 32.99
C ALA A 56 1.60 -13.89 31.98
N SER A 57 2.68 -14.62 31.74
CA SER A 57 3.69 -14.31 30.73
C SER A 57 3.40 -15.00 29.38
N THR A 58 2.59 -16.05 29.40
CA THR A 58 2.19 -16.87 28.26
C THR A 58 0.69 -17.11 28.33
N LEU A 59 0.00 -16.92 27.22
CA LEU A 59 -1.41 -17.26 27.02
C LEU A 59 -1.50 -18.35 25.95
N ALA A 60 -2.30 -19.38 26.20
CA ALA A 60 -2.72 -20.35 25.19
C ALA A 60 -4.25 -20.38 25.12
N VAL A 61 -4.81 -20.32 23.92
CA VAL A 61 -6.25 -20.39 23.67
C VAL A 61 -6.50 -21.53 22.71
N GLN A 62 -7.18 -22.56 23.19
CA GLN A 62 -7.48 -23.77 22.43
C GLN A 62 -8.92 -24.17 22.74
N ALA A 63 -9.86 -23.41 22.22
CA ALA A 63 -11.29 -23.55 22.49
C ALA A 63 -12.07 -23.45 21.18
N PRO A 64 -13.03 -24.34 20.89
CA PRO A 64 -13.92 -24.14 19.76
C PRO A 64 -14.89 -23.00 20.07
N GLY A 65 -14.92 -21.95 19.26
CA GLY A 65 -15.84 -20.84 19.48
C GLY A 65 -15.28 -19.49 19.06
N ALA A 66 -15.96 -18.45 19.51
CA ALA A 66 -15.51 -17.06 19.37
C ALA A 66 -15.28 -16.48 20.75
N GLU A 67 -14.01 -16.29 21.12
CA GLU A 67 -13.57 -15.86 22.44
C GLU A 67 -13.19 -14.38 22.42
N THR A 68 -13.63 -13.60 23.40
CA THR A 68 -13.15 -12.24 23.62
C THR A 68 -12.17 -12.25 24.77
N ILE A 69 -10.92 -11.85 24.54
CA ILE A 69 -9.84 -11.92 25.52
C ILE A 69 -9.26 -10.53 25.74
N THR A 70 -9.31 -10.07 26.98
CA THR A 70 -8.56 -8.90 27.44
C THR A 70 -7.19 -9.37 27.94
N GLY A 71 -6.14 -9.13 27.15
CA GLY A 71 -4.77 -9.51 27.46
C GLY A 71 -4.14 -8.68 28.58
N SER A 72 -3.09 -9.24 29.19
CA SER A 72 -2.26 -8.54 30.18
C SER A 72 -1.04 -7.90 29.52
N SER A 73 -0.61 -6.73 30.02
CA SER A 73 0.66 -6.10 29.63
C SER A 73 1.89 -6.93 29.99
N THR A 74 1.75 -8.02 30.75
CA THR A 74 2.83 -8.96 31.08
C THR A 74 2.93 -10.14 30.12
N THR A 75 1.91 -10.35 29.29
CA THR A 75 1.87 -11.48 28.36
C THR A 75 2.84 -11.22 27.22
N GLY A 76 3.98 -11.93 27.24
CA GLY A 76 5.00 -11.87 26.20
C GLY A 76 4.81 -12.92 25.11
N VAL A 77 3.99 -13.95 25.34
CA VAL A 77 3.64 -14.95 24.32
C VAL A 77 2.13 -15.21 24.35
N ALA A 78 1.47 -15.18 23.20
CA ALA A 78 0.09 -15.62 23.04
C ALA A 78 -0.03 -16.63 21.89
N ILE A 79 -0.76 -17.72 22.09
CA ILE A 79 -0.95 -18.78 21.10
C ILE A 79 -2.45 -19.01 20.94
N PHE A 80 -2.97 -18.83 19.73
CA PHE A 80 -4.36 -19.10 19.37
C PHE A 80 -4.42 -20.33 18.47
N GLY A 81 -5.01 -21.39 18.97
CA GLY A 81 -5.19 -22.64 18.26
C GLY A 81 -6.12 -22.50 17.07
N SER A 82 -5.91 -23.32 16.03
CA SER A 82 -6.63 -23.27 14.75
C SER A 82 -8.16 -23.41 14.82
N ASN A 83 -8.70 -23.84 15.98
CA ASN A 83 -10.13 -24.04 16.19
C ASN A 83 -10.79 -22.89 16.96
N SER A 84 -10.01 -21.91 17.41
CA SER A 84 -10.48 -20.75 18.18
C SER A 84 -10.59 -19.54 17.26
N SER A 85 -11.54 -18.64 17.53
CA SER A 85 -11.67 -17.36 16.84
C SER A 85 -11.58 -16.26 17.88
N VAL A 86 -10.37 -15.76 18.07
CA VAL A 86 -10.03 -14.93 19.23
C VAL A 86 -10.08 -13.45 18.88
N ASN A 87 -10.94 -12.69 19.56
CA ASN A 87 -10.82 -11.25 19.66
C ASN A 87 -9.92 -10.91 20.85
N TYR A 88 -8.62 -10.72 20.59
CA TYR A 88 -7.59 -10.43 21.60
C TYR A 88 -7.26 -8.95 21.63
N THR A 89 -7.51 -8.28 22.75
CA THR A 89 -7.13 -6.88 22.96
C THR A 89 -6.15 -6.76 24.12
N VAL A 90 -4.99 -6.13 23.91
CA VAL A 90 -4.03 -5.84 24.97
C VAL A 90 -3.62 -4.37 24.94
N VAL A 91 -3.55 -3.75 26.12
CA VAL A 91 -3.08 -2.37 26.31
C VAL A 91 -1.68 -2.42 26.92
N ASN A 92 -0.76 -1.65 26.34
CA ASN A 92 0.67 -1.68 26.65
C ASN A 92 1.23 -3.12 26.58
N PRO A 93 1.12 -3.82 25.43
CA PRO A 93 1.67 -5.17 25.30
C PRO A 93 3.15 -5.19 25.72
N ALA A 94 3.58 -6.28 26.36
CA ALA A 94 4.99 -6.57 26.48
C ALA A 94 5.58 -6.91 25.11
N SER A 95 6.86 -6.60 24.89
CA SER A 95 7.58 -7.12 23.72
C SER A 95 7.47 -8.64 23.70
N GLY A 96 7.04 -9.20 22.58
CA GLY A 96 6.55 -10.56 22.57
C GLY A 96 6.15 -11.11 21.22
N SER A 97 5.58 -12.31 21.23
CA SER A 97 5.11 -13.00 20.02
C SER A 97 3.67 -13.50 20.17
N ILE A 98 2.87 -13.30 19.14
CA ILE A 98 1.52 -13.81 19.02
C ILE A 98 1.48 -14.81 17.86
N PHE A 99 0.91 -15.99 18.07
CA PHE A 99 0.78 -17.04 17.06
C PHE A 99 -0.71 -17.36 16.83
N ALA A 100 -1.27 -16.88 15.72
CA ALA A 100 -2.64 -17.12 15.28
C ALA A 100 -2.67 -18.25 14.23
N ALA A 101 -2.99 -19.46 14.66
CA ALA A 101 -2.71 -20.70 13.91
C ALA A 101 -3.80 -21.12 12.91
N GLY A 102 -4.78 -20.27 12.58
CA GLY A 102 -5.74 -20.54 11.49
C GLY A 102 -7.21 -20.25 11.77
N GLY A 103 -7.54 -19.73 12.95
CA GLY A 103 -8.86 -19.19 13.24
C GLY A 103 -9.20 -17.96 12.38
N ALA A 104 -10.35 -17.35 12.64
CA ALA A 104 -10.55 -15.94 12.27
C ALA A 104 -10.31 -15.11 13.53
N ASP A 105 -9.07 -14.68 13.72
CA ASP A 105 -8.64 -13.94 14.91
C ASP A 105 -8.69 -12.41 14.65
N GLU A 106 -9.07 -11.64 15.66
CA GLU A 106 -8.97 -10.18 15.68
C GLU A 106 -8.00 -9.78 16.78
N ILE A 107 -6.80 -9.33 16.40
CA ILE A 107 -5.71 -8.99 17.31
C ILE A 107 -5.60 -7.48 17.39
N THR A 108 -5.75 -6.89 18.56
CA THR A 108 -5.71 -5.45 18.79
C THR A 108 -4.66 -5.10 19.84
N LEU A 109 -3.58 -4.44 19.39
CA LEU A 109 -2.44 -4.06 20.22
C LEU A 109 -2.45 -2.55 20.43
N LEU A 110 -2.75 -2.10 21.64
CA LEU A 110 -2.92 -0.68 21.97
C LEU A 110 -1.74 -0.16 22.78
N SER A 111 -1.13 0.96 22.38
CA SER A 111 -0.16 1.69 23.22
C SER A 111 -0.81 2.45 24.40
N SER A 112 -2.14 2.57 24.44
CA SER A 112 -2.85 3.25 25.53
C SER A 112 -4.29 2.78 25.67
N ALA A 113 -4.84 2.85 26.88
CA ALA A 113 -6.18 2.37 27.23
C ALA A 113 -7.33 3.17 26.57
N VAL A 114 -7.02 4.31 25.94
CA VAL A 114 -8.04 5.17 25.32
C VAL A 114 -7.69 5.35 23.85
N PRO A 115 -8.48 4.76 22.92
CA PRO A 115 -8.49 5.20 21.53
C PRO A 115 -8.99 6.65 21.55
N ASN A 116 -8.08 7.62 21.59
CA ASN A 116 -8.47 9.01 21.61
C ASN A 116 -8.85 9.44 20.19
N VAL A 117 -10.05 9.02 19.77
CA VAL A 117 -10.65 9.32 18.46
C VAL A 117 -10.79 10.83 18.20
N SER A 118 -10.63 11.66 19.24
CA SER A 118 -10.78 13.12 19.16
C SER A 118 -9.45 13.89 19.12
N ASN A 119 -8.31 13.24 19.34
CA ASN A 119 -7.00 13.88 19.22
C ASN A 119 -5.92 12.86 18.86
N PRO A 120 -5.62 12.67 17.56
CA PRO A 120 -4.63 11.71 17.10
C PRO A 120 -3.17 12.11 17.44
N LEU A 121 -2.96 13.26 18.12
CA LEU A 121 -1.63 13.83 18.37
C LEU A 121 -1.06 13.56 19.76
N LYS A 122 -1.53 12.54 20.49
CA LYS A 122 -0.97 12.23 21.82
C LYS A 122 -0.13 10.96 21.78
N THR A 123 1.14 11.19 21.44
CA THR A 123 2.30 10.30 21.60
C THR A 123 2.23 9.59 22.96
N VAL A 124 1.73 8.36 22.98
CA VAL A 124 1.99 7.43 24.08
C VAL A 124 3.04 6.49 23.54
N SER A 125 4.30 6.77 23.88
CA SER A 125 5.43 5.94 23.49
C SER A 125 5.35 4.60 24.21
N SER A 126 4.81 3.57 23.56
CA SER A 126 5.17 2.19 23.89
C SER A 126 6.38 1.83 23.03
N PRO A 127 7.56 1.58 23.61
CA PRO A 127 8.76 1.21 22.88
C PRO A 127 8.79 -0.27 22.47
N ASN A 128 7.73 -1.03 22.77
CA ASN A 128 7.74 -2.46 22.62
C ASN A 128 7.50 -2.82 21.16
N ALA A 129 8.26 -3.80 20.68
CA ALA A 129 8.15 -4.35 19.34
C ALA A 129 7.37 -5.65 19.46
N GLU A 130 6.24 -5.73 18.77
CA GLU A 130 5.43 -6.94 18.76
C GLU A 130 5.65 -7.74 17.48
N THR A 131 5.62 -9.07 17.61
CA THR A 131 5.75 -10.00 16.48
C THR A 131 4.47 -10.82 16.37
N VAL A 132 3.74 -10.70 15.26
CA VAL A 132 2.52 -11.47 15.02
C VAL A 132 2.75 -12.46 13.88
N TYR A 133 2.49 -13.74 14.12
CA TYR A 133 2.47 -14.80 13.12
C TYR A 133 1.03 -15.22 12.87
N ALA A 134 0.52 -15.02 11.66
CA ALA A 134 -0.86 -15.31 11.29
C ALA A 134 -0.93 -16.27 10.09
N ALA A 135 -1.86 -17.22 10.17
CA ALA A 135 -2.09 -18.24 9.14
C ALA A 135 -3.56 -18.35 8.71
N GLY A 136 -4.47 -17.59 9.36
CA GLY A 136 -5.92 -17.65 9.21
C GLY A 136 -6.52 -16.45 8.49
N GLN A 137 -7.84 -16.28 8.64
CA GLN A 137 -8.55 -15.07 8.18
C GLN A 137 -8.49 -14.02 9.29
N ASP A 138 -7.29 -13.48 9.49
CA ASP A 138 -7.00 -12.67 10.67
C ASP A 138 -7.12 -11.17 10.36
N THR A 139 -7.46 -10.39 11.38
CA THR A 139 -7.38 -8.93 11.38
C THR A 139 -6.41 -8.51 12.48
N ILE A 140 -5.37 -7.77 12.11
CA ILE A 140 -4.30 -7.36 13.02
C ILE A 140 -4.30 -5.84 13.08
N ASN A 141 -4.65 -5.29 14.22
CA ASN A 141 -4.68 -3.85 14.46
C ASN A 141 -3.49 -3.45 15.35
N LEU A 142 -2.58 -2.65 14.78
CA LEU A 142 -1.35 -2.17 15.38
C LEU A 142 -1.51 -0.67 15.73
N TYR A 143 -1.76 -0.39 17.01
CA TYR A 143 -1.95 0.97 17.55
C TYR A 143 -0.78 1.40 18.45
N GLY A 144 0.44 0.94 18.10
CA GLY A 144 1.69 1.19 18.81
C GLY A 144 2.55 2.31 18.21
N GLN A 145 3.69 2.62 18.84
CA GLN A 145 4.81 3.41 18.25
C GLN A 145 6.09 2.55 18.11
N GLY A 146 5.95 1.23 18.20
CA GLY A 146 7.05 0.26 18.10
C GLY A 146 7.53 0.02 16.67
N ASN A 147 8.51 -0.88 16.54
CA ASN A 147 8.86 -1.49 15.25
C ASN A 147 8.17 -2.84 15.19
N ASP A 148 6.94 -2.87 14.70
CA ASP A 148 6.12 -4.08 14.70
C ASP A 148 6.50 -4.99 13.53
N PHE A 149 6.43 -6.30 13.75
CA PHE A 149 6.68 -7.29 12.73
C PHE A 149 5.46 -8.21 12.59
N VAL A 150 4.97 -8.35 11.37
CA VAL A 150 3.86 -9.24 11.04
C VAL A 150 4.31 -10.22 9.97
N SER A 151 4.20 -11.52 10.26
CA SER A 151 4.45 -12.60 9.31
C SER A 151 3.15 -13.31 8.98
N LEU A 152 2.81 -13.31 7.70
CA LEU A 152 1.56 -13.82 7.16
C LEU A 152 1.84 -15.05 6.30
N THR A 153 1.08 -16.11 6.55
CA THR A 153 1.16 -17.39 5.83
C THR A 153 -0.25 -17.93 5.58
N GLY A 154 -0.36 -19.04 4.85
CA GLY A 154 -1.65 -19.72 4.64
C GLY A 154 -2.35 -19.34 3.33
N ALA A 155 -3.62 -19.73 3.21
CA ALA A 155 -4.46 -19.59 2.00
C ALA A 155 -5.61 -18.57 2.18
N SER A 156 -5.57 -17.81 3.26
CA SER A 156 -6.63 -16.92 3.70
C SER A 156 -6.29 -15.46 3.41
N SER A 157 -7.28 -14.58 3.47
CA SER A 157 -7.04 -13.14 3.43
C SER A 157 -6.73 -12.61 4.83
N VAL A 158 -5.67 -11.82 4.97
CA VAL A 158 -5.34 -11.13 6.23
C VAL A 158 -5.44 -9.62 6.03
N ARG A 159 -6.01 -8.95 7.04
CA ARG A 159 -6.05 -7.49 7.14
C ARG A 159 -5.08 -7.01 8.21
N VAL A 160 -4.26 -6.01 7.89
CA VAL A 160 -3.36 -5.35 8.85
C VAL A 160 -3.70 -3.87 8.87
N ASP A 161 -4.20 -3.36 9.99
CA ASP A 161 -4.44 -1.93 10.22
C ASP A 161 -3.30 -1.34 11.05
N ILE A 162 -2.62 -0.33 10.52
CA ILE A 162 -1.48 0.34 11.17
C ILE A 162 -1.93 1.76 11.52
N GLN A 163 -1.71 2.23 12.75
CA GLN A 163 -2.11 3.59 13.12
C GLN A 163 -0.94 4.57 13.29
N ASP A 164 0.17 4.24 13.96
CA ASP A 164 1.17 5.28 14.31
C ASP A 164 2.61 4.75 14.59
N ALA A 165 3.11 3.77 13.83
CA ALA A 165 4.42 3.14 14.04
C ALA A 165 5.16 2.76 12.76
N ASN A 166 6.41 2.30 12.91
CA ASN A 166 7.07 1.57 11.84
C ASN A 166 6.61 0.12 11.87
N ALA A 167 6.20 -0.44 10.73
CA ALA A 167 5.81 -1.83 10.63
C ALA A 167 6.59 -2.53 9.52
N THR A 168 6.97 -3.77 9.77
CA THR A 168 7.42 -4.70 8.74
C THR A 168 6.36 -5.78 8.57
N VAL A 169 5.84 -5.94 7.37
CA VAL A 169 4.82 -6.95 7.06
C VAL A 169 5.37 -7.86 5.97
N VAL A 170 5.54 -9.14 6.29
CA VAL A 170 6.05 -10.16 5.38
C VAL A 170 4.95 -11.17 5.10
N ALA A 171 4.54 -11.28 3.84
CA ALA A 171 3.56 -12.26 3.37
C ALA A 171 4.25 -13.38 2.59
N SER A 172 3.82 -14.63 2.77
CA SER A 172 4.38 -15.78 2.04
C SER A 172 3.32 -16.86 1.78
N GLY A 173 3.57 -17.73 0.80
CA GLY A 173 2.63 -18.79 0.42
C GLY A 173 1.51 -18.28 -0.50
N THR A 174 0.26 -18.42 -0.07
CA THR A 174 -0.96 -18.10 -0.84
C THR A 174 -1.86 -17.16 -0.05
N VAL A 175 -1.26 -16.19 0.65
CA VAL A 175 -2.01 -15.25 1.50
C VAL A 175 -2.29 -13.98 0.72
N ALA A 176 -3.55 -13.57 0.68
CA ALA A 176 -3.96 -12.27 0.17
C ALA A 176 -3.88 -11.25 1.30
N THR A 177 -3.11 -10.17 1.11
CA THR A 177 -2.82 -9.23 2.21
C THR A 177 -3.42 -7.87 1.91
N ASN A 178 -4.15 -7.31 2.86
CA ASN A 178 -4.61 -5.94 2.81
C ASN A 178 -4.01 -5.16 3.97
N VAL A 179 -3.14 -4.19 3.69
CA VAL A 179 -2.55 -3.29 4.67
C VAL A 179 -3.23 -1.94 4.57
N TYR A 180 -3.78 -1.46 5.67
CA TYR A 180 -4.43 -0.17 5.78
C TYR A 180 -3.70 0.68 6.80
N TRP A 181 -3.57 1.97 6.49
CA TRP A 181 -3.29 2.95 7.53
C TRP A 181 -4.61 3.44 8.14
N SER A 182 -4.64 3.70 9.44
CA SER A 182 -5.87 4.00 10.18
C SER A 182 -5.79 5.32 10.93
N GLY A 183 -5.34 6.41 10.30
CA GLY A 183 -5.44 7.73 10.93
C GLY A 183 -4.84 8.88 10.11
N PRO A 184 -5.38 10.11 10.24
CA PRO A 184 -4.87 11.29 9.52
C PRO A 184 -3.53 11.80 10.05
N ALA A 185 -3.09 11.36 11.23
CA ALA A 185 -1.81 11.73 11.82
C ALA A 185 -0.82 10.56 11.88
N ALA A 186 -1.16 9.44 11.22
CA ALA A 186 -0.29 8.31 11.03
C ALA A 186 1.00 8.78 10.38
N GLY A 187 2.06 8.84 11.19
CA GLY A 187 3.44 8.87 10.73
C GLY A 187 4.06 7.48 10.85
N GLY A 188 5.26 7.32 10.32
CA GLY A 188 6.02 6.07 10.39
C GLY A 188 6.39 5.52 9.03
N SER A 189 6.99 4.33 9.03
CA SER A 189 7.35 3.62 7.81
C SER A 189 6.76 2.22 7.73
N LEU A 190 6.28 1.84 6.56
CA LEU A 190 5.94 0.46 6.23
C LEU A 190 7.05 -0.15 5.38
N ASP A 191 7.60 -1.29 5.80
CA ASP A 191 8.37 -2.20 4.95
C ASP A 191 7.50 -3.44 4.66
N PHE A 192 6.97 -3.51 3.44
CA PHE A 192 6.08 -4.57 3.00
C PHE A 192 6.79 -5.51 2.03
N ILE A 193 6.82 -6.80 2.34
CA ILE A 193 7.46 -7.82 1.52
C ILE A 193 6.45 -8.92 1.21
N ASN A 194 5.92 -8.94 -0.01
CA ASN A 194 5.04 -9.98 -0.49
C ASN A 194 5.82 -11.07 -1.25
N ASN A 195 6.19 -12.13 -0.53
CA ASN A 195 6.67 -13.39 -1.10
C ASN A 195 5.52 -14.38 -1.36
N SER A 196 4.26 -13.94 -1.28
CA SER A 196 3.10 -14.75 -1.61
C SER A 196 2.84 -14.77 -3.13
N THR A 197 2.05 -15.75 -3.54
CA THR A 197 1.56 -15.90 -4.92
C THR A 197 0.26 -15.16 -5.18
N ASP A 198 -0.34 -14.58 -4.15
CA ASP A 198 -1.60 -13.84 -4.23
C ASP A 198 -1.38 -12.33 -4.21
N THR A 199 -2.43 -11.61 -4.59
CA THR A 199 -2.45 -10.15 -4.67
C THR A 199 -2.31 -9.52 -3.29
N ALA A 200 -1.59 -8.40 -3.23
CA ALA A 200 -1.53 -7.56 -2.05
C ALA A 200 -2.09 -6.16 -2.32
N PHE A 201 -2.67 -5.55 -1.30
CA PHE A 201 -3.21 -4.20 -1.33
C PHE A 201 -2.59 -3.40 -0.19
N ILE A 202 -2.00 -2.26 -0.51
CA ILE A 202 -1.58 -1.26 0.47
C ILE A 202 -2.41 -0.01 0.21
N GLN A 203 -3.30 0.30 1.15
CA GLN A 203 -4.13 1.49 1.08
C GLN A 203 -3.73 2.48 2.16
N VAL A 204 -3.29 3.65 1.73
CA VAL A 204 -3.17 4.83 2.59
C VAL A 204 -4.47 5.62 2.45
N PRO A 205 -5.30 5.73 3.50
CA PRO A 205 -6.55 6.45 3.40
C PRO A 205 -6.31 7.95 3.20
N VAL A 206 -7.20 8.53 2.41
CA VAL A 206 -7.28 9.97 2.22
C VAL A 206 -8.40 10.51 3.12
N PHE A 207 -8.07 11.40 4.05
CA PHE A 207 -9.02 11.98 4.99
C PHE A 207 -9.46 13.37 4.53
N PRO A 208 -10.77 13.68 4.53
CA PRO A 208 -11.22 15.04 4.32
C PRO A 208 -10.88 15.88 5.56
N VAL A 209 -10.06 16.90 5.40
CA VAL A 209 -9.73 17.90 6.43
C VAL A 209 -10.27 19.26 5.99
N THR A 210 -10.84 20.04 6.91
CA THR A 210 -11.26 21.42 6.57
C THR A 210 -10.19 22.39 7.04
N VAL A 211 -9.47 23.01 6.11
CA VAL A 211 -8.46 24.03 6.38
C VAL A 211 -8.99 25.36 5.89
N ASN A 212 -9.13 26.35 6.79
CA ASN A 212 -9.67 27.69 6.47
C ASN A 212 -11.04 27.65 5.76
N GLY A 213 -11.91 26.71 6.13
CA GLY A 213 -13.24 26.56 5.52
C GLY A 213 -13.26 25.85 4.16
N VAL A 214 -12.11 25.42 3.65
CA VAL A 214 -11.99 24.63 2.42
C VAL A 214 -11.79 23.16 2.78
N ARG A 215 -12.62 22.28 2.22
CA ARG A 215 -12.41 20.83 2.30
C ARG A 215 -11.19 20.46 1.46
N GLN A 216 -10.14 20.04 2.14
CA GLN A 216 -8.93 19.45 1.59
C GLN A 216 -8.96 17.96 1.86
N TYR A 217 -8.18 17.21 1.09
CA TYR A 217 -7.99 15.78 1.26
C TYR A 217 -6.52 15.59 1.64
N VAL A 218 -6.27 15.06 2.84
CA VAL A 218 -4.92 14.86 3.39
C VAL A 218 -4.72 13.37 3.56
N SER A 219 -3.63 12.84 3.00
CA SER A 219 -3.19 11.47 3.23
C SER A 219 -2.19 11.45 4.38
N ALA A 220 -2.03 10.30 5.02
CA ALA A 220 -1.04 10.11 6.07
C ALA A 220 0.40 10.38 5.58
N GLU A 221 1.24 10.95 6.46
CA GLU A 221 2.65 11.31 6.20
C GLU A 221 3.59 10.09 6.31
N ASN A 222 3.16 8.95 5.78
CA ASN A 222 3.89 7.69 5.90
C ASN A 222 4.87 7.48 4.76
N HIS A 223 5.99 6.83 5.07
CA HIS A 223 6.90 6.30 4.07
C HIS A 223 6.60 4.82 3.82
N VAL A 224 6.42 4.43 2.55
CA VAL A 224 6.16 3.04 2.17
C VAL A 224 7.29 2.51 1.30
N THR A 225 7.91 1.43 1.76
CA THR A 225 8.71 0.53 0.94
C THR A 225 7.90 -0.75 0.73
N ALA A 226 7.66 -1.13 -0.52
CA ALA A 226 6.85 -2.29 -0.86
C ALA A 226 7.52 -3.12 -1.95
N PHE A 227 7.58 -4.44 -1.73
CA PHE A 227 8.01 -5.44 -2.69
C PHE A 227 6.85 -6.40 -2.95
N GLY A 228 6.22 -6.29 -4.11
CA GLY A 228 5.14 -7.13 -4.58
C GLY A 228 5.61 -8.53 -4.97
N GLY A 229 4.68 -9.47 -4.88
CA GLY A 229 4.89 -10.89 -5.18
C GLY A 229 4.48 -11.27 -6.58
N ALA A 230 4.30 -12.58 -6.80
CA ALA A 230 3.87 -13.10 -8.09
C ALA A 230 2.40 -12.77 -8.42
N GLY A 231 1.59 -12.52 -7.40
CA GLY A 231 0.19 -12.11 -7.56
C GLY A 231 0.01 -10.65 -7.98
N GLY A 232 1.05 -9.81 -7.85
CA GLY A 232 0.95 -8.37 -8.08
C GLY A 232 0.18 -7.66 -6.95
N GLY A 233 -0.50 -6.57 -7.26
CA GLY A 233 -1.21 -5.79 -6.25
C GLY A 233 -1.45 -4.32 -6.57
N GLU A 234 -2.08 -3.62 -5.63
CA GLU A 234 -2.21 -2.17 -5.65
C GLU A 234 -1.43 -1.60 -4.46
N PHE A 235 -0.44 -0.76 -4.75
CA PHE A 235 0.42 -0.15 -3.74
C PHE A 235 0.31 1.37 -3.82
N ILE A 236 -0.18 1.98 -2.74
CA ILE A 236 -0.30 3.42 -2.61
C ILE A 236 0.74 3.88 -1.57
N GLY A 237 1.65 4.76 -1.98
CA GLY A 237 2.61 5.41 -1.08
C GLY A 237 1.93 6.43 -0.16
N GLY A 238 2.56 6.76 0.96
CA GLY A 238 2.09 7.88 1.79
C GLY A 238 2.63 9.22 1.28
N GLN A 239 2.14 10.34 1.83
CA GLN A 239 2.61 11.68 1.45
C GLN A 239 4.00 12.02 2.03
N GLY A 240 4.48 11.24 3.00
CA GLY A 240 5.73 11.48 3.70
C GLY A 240 6.92 10.78 3.05
N GLY A 241 8.02 11.51 2.88
CA GLY A 241 9.29 10.96 2.41
C GLY A 241 9.24 10.45 0.96
N ASN A 242 10.25 9.64 0.59
CA ASN A 242 10.39 9.04 -0.72
C ASN A 242 9.92 7.59 -0.67
N ASN A 243 8.76 7.25 -1.22
CA ASN A 243 8.26 5.87 -1.26
C ASN A 243 9.04 5.01 -2.27
N SER A 244 9.13 3.71 -2.05
CA SER A 244 9.72 2.73 -2.99
C SER A 244 8.75 1.57 -3.20
N LEU A 245 8.02 1.60 -4.31
CA LEU A 245 6.98 0.64 -4.64
C LEU A 245 7.42 -0.23 -5.82
N ILE A 246 7.72 -1.50 -5.56
CA ILE A 246 8.21 -2.45 -6.56
C ILE A 246 7.16 -3.56 -6.71
N GLY A 247 6.62 -3.74 -7.91
CA GLY A 247 5.41 -4.54 -8.15
C GLY A 247 5.56 -6.06 -8.17
N GLY A 248 6.78 -6.59 -8.24
CA GLY A 248 7.00 -8.02 -8.49
C GLY A 248 6.63 -8.43 -9.92
N SER A 249 6.34 -9.72 -10.13
CA SER A 249 6.08 -10.30 -11.46
C SER A 249 4.61 -10.32 -11.88
N GLY A 250 3.68 -10.04 -10.96
CA GLY A 250 2.25 -9.88 -11.25
C GLY A 250 1.88 -8.47 -11.69
N VAL A 251 0.60 -8.30 -12.06
CA VAL A 251 0.07 -6.99 -12.50
C VAL A 251 -0.02 -6.04 -11.33
N VAL A 252 0.40 -4.78 -11.52
CA VAL A 252 0.38 -3.79 -10.46
C VAL A 252 -0.28 -2.48 -10.79
N SER A 253 -0.84 -1.84 -9.77
CA SER A 253 -1.13 -0.41 -9.73
C SER A 253 -0.25 0.23 -8.67
N LEU A 254 0.60 1.17 -9.07
CA LEU A 254 1.57 1.86 -8.21
C LEU A 254 1.24 3.34 -8.18
N ILE A 255 1.00 3.88 -6.99
CA ILE A 255 0.63 5.29 -6.82
C ILE A 255 1.63 5.96 -5.88
N GLY A 256 2.38 6.93 -6.39
CA GLY A 256 3.25 7.78 -5.61
C GLY A 256 2.38 8.72 -4.76
N GLY A 257 2.58 8.70 -3.44
CA GLY A 257 1.86 9.57 -2.53
C GLY A 257 2.62 10.86 -2.22
N GLY A 258 3.96 10.81 -2.29
CA GLY A 258 4.87 11.85 -1.81
C GLY A 258 5.84 12.31 -2.89
N GLN A 259 6.88 13.02 -2.46
CA GLN A 259 7.89 13.61 -3.34
C GLN A 259 9.08 12.66 -3.46
N GLY A 260 9.58 12.41 -4.67
CA GLY A 260 10.79 11.59 -4.83
C GLY A 260 10.54 10.08 -4.86
N ASP A 261 9.30 9.67 -5.16
CA ASP A 261 8.88 8.29 -5.13
C ASP A 261 9.50 7.46 -6.27
N PHE A 262 9.84 6.21 -5.97
CA PHE A 262 10.30 5.22 -6.93
C PHE A 262 9.22 4.16 -7.13
N LEU A 263 8.70 4.04 -8.35
CA LEU A 263 7.66 3.10 -8.73
C LEU A 263 8.21 2.18 -9.83
N GLN A 264 8.22 0.87 -9.61
CA GLN A 264 8.74 -0.08 -10.58
C GLN A 264 7.83 -1.29 -10.76
N ALA A 265 7.33 -1.55 -11.97
CA ALA A 265 6.73 -2.83 -12.31
C ALA A 265 7.77 -3.75 -12.97
N GLN A 266 7.86 -5.01 -12.54
CA GLN A 266 8.84 -5.96 -13.07
C GLN A 266 8.23 -7.00 -14.04
N GLY A 267 6.92 -7.22 -13.98
CA GLY A 267 6.23 -8.18 -14.84
C GLY A 267 4.76 -7.86 -15.03
N SER A 268 4.19 -8.37 -16.13
CA SER A 268 2.74 -8.52 -16.31
C SER A 268 2.52 -9.53 -17.44
N VAL A 269 2.34 -10.80 -17.10
CA VAL A 269 2.25 -11.86 -18.12
C VAL A 269 0.93 -11.77 -18.89
N GLY A 270 0.98 -11.36 -20.16
CA GLY A 270 -0.14 -11.46 -21.10
C GLY A 270 -0.62 -10.12 -21.67
N ALA A 271 -1.10 -10.16 -22.92
CA ALA A 271 -1.48 -8.96 -23.67
C ALA A 271 -2.73 -8.21 -23.16
N GLY A 272 -3.50 -8.83 -22.26
CA GLY A 272 -4.66 -8.19 -21.61
C GLY A 272 -4.32 -7.48 -20.30
N ASN A 273 -3.11 -7.67 -19.77
CA ASN A 273 -2.71 -7.13 -18.49
C ASN A 273 -2.05 -5.76 -18.66
N VAL A 274 -2.35 -4.84 -17.76
CA VAL A 274 -1.86 -3.46 -17.78
C VAL A 274 -1.32 -3.12 -16.40
N ASN A 275 -0.06 -2.69 -16.32
CA ASN A 275 0.44 -2.04 -15.11
C ASN A 275 0.05 -0.57 -15.12
N ASP A 276 -0.37 -0.06 -13.97
CA ASP A 276 -0.73 1.33 -13.78
C ASP A 276 0.30 2.02 -12.87
N PHE A 277 0.72 3.21 -13.27
CA PHE A 277 1.64 4.06 -12.55
C PHE A 277 1.03 5.45 -12.46
N MET A 278 0.84 5.96 -11.26
CA MET A 278 0.35 7.31 -11.01
C MET A 278 1.38 8.07 -10.19
N ALA A 279 1.91 9.14 -10.76
CA ALA A 279 2.80 10.04 -10.05
C ALA A 279 2.02 10.87 -9.01
N GLY A 280 2.61 11.01 -7.82
CA GLY A 280 2.20 11.97 -6.82
C GLY A 280 2.66 13.39 -7.17
N SER A 281 2.67 14.27 -6.17
CA SER A 281 3.36 15.55 -6.29
C SER A 281 4.86 15.35 -6.12
N GLY A 282 5.67 15.92 -7.01
CA GLY A 282 7.12 15.97 -6.81
C GLY A 282 7.93 15.54 -8.00
N SER A 283 9.00 14.77 -7.73
CA SER A 283 9.93 14.25 -8.73
C SER A 283 9.94 12.73 -8.67
N GLU A 284 9.02 12.08 -9.38
CA GLU A 284 8.82 10.64 -9.34
C GLU A 284 9.72 9.93 -10.36
N THR A 285 10.10 8.69 -10.06
CA THR A 285 10.75 7.78 -10.99
C THR A 285 9.84 6.58 -11.23
N MET A 286 9.27 6.48 -12.43
CA MET A 286 8.38 5.40 -12.83
C MET A 286 9.08 4.52 -13.88
N ILE A 287 9.26 3.24 -13.57
CA ILE A 287 9.99 2.29 -14.42
C ILE A 287 9.13 1.05 -14.69
N ALA A 288 8.92 0.71 -15.95
CA ALA A 288 8.39 -0.59 -16.33
C ALA A 288 9.46 -1.40 -17.07
N THR A 289 9.88 -2.53 -16.50
CA THR A 289 11.00 -3.31 -17.06
C THR A 289 10.58 -4.10 -18.31
N ALA A 290 11.56 -4.74 -18.96
CA ALA A 290 11.33 -5.62 -20.12
C ALA A 290 10.42 -6.83 -19.84
N GLY A 291 10.14 -7.16 -18.57
CA GLY A 291 9.18 -8.21 -18.20
C GLY A 291 7.71 -7.76 -18.29
N THR A 292 7.47 -6.45 -18.48
CA THR A 292 6.13 -5.88 -18.58
C THR A 292 5.59 -5.94 -20.02
N TYR A 293 4.27 -5.98 -20.14
CA TYR A 293 3.58 -5.83 -21.42
C TYR A 293 2.97 -4.42 -21.45
N ASN A 294 1.65 -4.28 -21.38
CA ASN A 294 1.06 -2.95 -21.44
C ASN A 294 1.33 -2.18 -20.14
N ASN A 295 1.66 -0.89 -20.27
CA ASN A 295 1.82 0.00 -19.14
C ASN A 295 1.05 1.30 -19.37
N LEU A 296 0.57 1.87 -18.28
CA LEU A 296 -0.06 3.18 -18.23
C LEU A 296 0.72 4.03 -17.22
N PHE A 297 1.15 5.20 -17.66
CA PHE A 297 1.82 6.18 -16.81
C PHE A 297 1.00 7.46 -16.75
N GLY A 298 0.70 7.93 -15.54
CA GLY A 298 0.06 9.22 -15.29
C GLY A 298 1.03 10.18 -14.60
N ALA A 299 1.29 11.34 -15.21
CA ALA A 299 2.08 12.41 -14.61
C ALA A 299 1.39 13.76 -14.81
N GLY A 300 1.24 14.53 -13.74
CA GLY A 300 0.57 15.84 -13.79
C GLY A 300 -0.95 15.76 -13.99
N VAL A 301 -1.54 14.57 -13.86
CA VAL A 301 -2.99 14.35 -14.00
C VAL A 301 -3.65 14.30 -12.64
N ASN A 302 -4.78 14.98 -12.47
CA ASN A 302 -5.48 15.03 -11.20
C ASN A 302 -6.08 13.66 -10.85
N TYR A 303 -5.65 13.07 -9.73
CA TYR A 303 -6.22 11.83 -9.20
C TYR A 303 -7.15 12.15 -8.02
N PRO A 304 -8.39 11.63 -8.00
CA PRO A 304 -9.31 11.86 -6.89
C PRO A 304 -8.68 11.52 -5.53
N GLY A 305 -8.61 12.50 -4.63
CA GLY A 305 -8.06 12.31 -3.28
C GLY A 305 -6.57 12.65 -3.13
N LEU A 306 -5.79 12.75 -4.21
CA LEU A 306 -4.38 13.18 -4.16
C LEU A 306 -4.18 14.63 -4.63
N GLY A 307 -5.21 15.25 -5.22
CA GLY A 307 -5.15 16.62 -5.74
C GLY A 307 -4.52 16.66 -7.14
N ALA A 308 -4.27 17.87 -7.65
CA ALA A 308 -3.59 18.05 -8.93
C ALA A 308 -2.07 17.96 -8.69
N PRO A 309 -1.40 16.85 -9.06
CA PRO A 309 0.01 16.70 -8.80
C PRO A 309 0.81 17.65 -9.69
N ALA A 310 1.73 18.42 -9.12
CA ALA A 310 2.82 19.02 -9.88
C ALA A 310 3.92 17.97 -10.02
N ALA A 311 3.73 17.02 -10.92
CA ALA A 311 4.69 15.94 -11.15
C ALA A 311 5.90 16.45 -11.94
N ASN A 312 7.05 15.86 -11.67
CA ASN A 312 8.32 16.00 -12.39
C ASN A 312 8.98 14.63 -12.37
N GLY A 313 10.08 14.48 -13.11
CA GLY A 313 10.95 13.33 -12.93
C GLY A 313 11.02 12.45 -14.17
N LEU A 314 11.08 11.15 -13.97
CA LEU A 314 11.47 10.19 -15.00
C LEU A 314 10.38 9.14 -15.20
N ILE A 315 10.00 8.94 -16.45
CA ILE A 315 9.24 7.78 -16.91
C ILE A 315 10.14 6.99 -17.85
N SER A 316 10.36 5.71 -17.59
CA SER A 316 11.14 4.84 -18.46
C SER A 316 10.46 3.50 -18.62
N THR A 317 10.45 2.96 -19.83
CA THR A 317 9.90 1.62 -20.05
C THR A 317 10.62 0.86 -21.14
N ASP A 318 10.90 -0.41 -20.84
CA ASP A 318 11.32 -1.43 -21.80
C ASP A 318 10.17 -2.41 -22.11
N GLY A 319 8.93 -2.05 -21.78
CA GLY A 319 7.75 -2.89 -21.94
C GLY A 319 7.35 -3.12 -23.39
N ALA A 320 6.78 -4.29 -23.69
CA ALA A 320 6.18 -4.61 -24.99
C ALA A 320 4.72 -4.11 -25.10
N GLY A 321 4.05 -4.21 -26.25
CA GLY A 321 2.63 -3.88 -26.34
C GLY A 321 2.32 -2.39 -26.17
N ALA A 322 1.19 -2.04 -25.54
CA ALA A 322 0.76 -0.64 -25.45
C ALA A 322 1.43 0.10 -24.28
N GLN A 323 2.15 1.17 -24.59
CA GLN A 323 2.75 2.08 -23.61
C GLN A 323 1.98 3.41 -23.66
N ASN A 324 1.15 3.67 -22.65
CA ASN A 324 0.28 4.84 -22.62
C ASN A 324 0.79 5.85 -21.60
N TYR A 325 0.91 7.12 -22.00
CA TYR A 325 1.40 8.21 -21.16
C TYR A 325 0.34 9.29 -21.06
N PHE A 326 -0.23 9.52 -19.90
CA PHE A 326 -1.17 10.60 -19.62
C PHE A 326 -0.43 11.75 -18.96
N LEU A 327 -0.26 12.84 -19.70
CA LEU A 327 0.65 13.93 -19.41
C LEU A 327 -0.16 15.21 -19.19
N GLY A 328 -0.34 15.60 -17.93
CA GLY A 328 -1.14 16.75 -17.53
C GLY A 328 -0.32 18.00 -17.24
N ASN A 329 -0.65 18.72 -16.15
CA ASN A 329 0.15 19.85 -15.69
C ASN A 329 1.31 19.33 -14.82
N ALA A 330 2.46 19.15 -15.44
CA ALA A 330 3.69 18.67 -14.82
C ALA A 330 4.79 19.71 -15.03
N GLY A 331 5.79 19.81 -14.15
CA GLY A 331 6.91 20.72 -14.37
C GLY A 331 7.80 20.21 -15.52
N VAL A 332 8.83 19.43 -15.22
CA VAL A 332 9.66 18.75 -16.24
C VAL A 332 9.57 17.24 -16.04
N VAL A 333 9.03 16.54 -17.04
CA VAL A 333 8.99 15.08 -17.08
C VAL A 333 9.83 14.59 -18.26
N THR A 334 10.88 13.85 -17.94
CA THR A 334 11.69 13.12 -18.91
C THR A 334 11.06 11.77 -19.16
N ILE A 335 10.85 11.43 -20.43
CA ILE A 335 10.25 10.17 -20.84
C ILE A 335 11.22 9.43 -21.76
N ASP A 336 11.65 8.26 -21.33
CA ASP A 336 12.36 7.29 -22.14
C ASP A 336 11.38 6.20 -22.60
N ALA A 337 10.84 6.37 -23.81
CA ALA A 337 9.80 5.52 -24.34
C ALA A 337 10.34 4.16 -24.81
N SER A 338 9.47 3.14 -24.87
CA SER A 338 9.91 1.79 -25.23
C SER A 338 10.38 1.72 -26.67
N THR A 339 11.53 1.08 -26.86
CA THR A 339 12.13 0.77 -28.17
C THR A 339 11.87 -0.66 -28.60
N VAL A 340 11.15 -1.45 -27.80
CA VAL A 340 10.82 -2.84 -28.13
C VAL A 340 9.97 -2.87 -29.40
N SER A 341 10.32 -3.75 -30.35
CA SER A 341 9.68 -3.79 -31.67
C SER A 341 8.15 -3.95 -31.66
N THR A 342 7.61 -4.59 -30.62
CA THR A 342 6.17 -4.79 -30.42
C THR A 342 5.52 -3.69 -29.57
N ALA A 343 6.28 -2.67 -29.16
CA ALA A 343 5.76 -1.55 -28.39
C ALA A 343 5.10 -0.52 -29.29
N THR A 344 4.01 0.06 -28.79
CA THR A 344 3.33 1.23 -29.36
C THR A 344 3.27 2.30 -28.28
N ASN A 345 3.93 3.43 -28.52
CA ASN A 345 4.02 4.52 -27.55
C ASN A 345 2.93 5.56 -27.84
N THR A 346 2.02 5.78 -26.91
CA THR A 346 0.91 6.72 -27.09
C THR A 346 0.90 7.76 -25.99
N PHE A 347 1.16 9.02 -26.36
CA PHE A 347 1.21 10.15 -25.45
C PHE A 347 -0.11 10.93 -25.52
N TYR A 348 -0.85 10.96 -24.42
CA TYR A 348 -2.05 11.75 -24.24
C TYR A 348 -1.70 13.00 -23.45
N VAL A 349 -1.61 14.14 -24.14
CA VAL A 349 -1.36 15.42 -23.49
C VAL A 349 -2.70 16.00 -23.07
N VAL A 350 -2.87 16.17 -21.76
CA VAL A 350 -4.07 16.67 -21.09
C VAL A 350 -3.78 18.10 -20.63
N SER A 351 -3.94 19.05 -21.54
CA SER A 351 -3.68 20.47 -21.31
C SER A 351 -4.79 21.16 -20.50
N ASN A 352 -4.47 22.02 -19.52
CA ASN A 352 -5.45 22.90 -18.86
C ASN A 352 -4.96 24.35 -18.80
N SER A 353 -5.55 25.22 -19.63
CA SER A 353 -5.23 26.65 -19.72
C SER A 353 -5.45 27.45 -18.42
N SER A 354 -6.16 26.91 -17.44
CA SER A 354 -6.43 27.58 -16.16
C SER A 354 -5.30 27.41 -15.14
N VAL A 355 -4.43 26.40 -15.32
CA VAL A 355 -3.42 26.00 -14.32
C VAL A 355 -1.98 26.07 -14.87
N GLY A 356 -1.83 26.33 -16.17
CA GLY A 356 -0.53 26.42 -16.84
C GLY A 356 -0.07 25.09 -17.46
N GLY A 357 0.83 25.19 -18.45
CA GLY A 357 1.34 24.07 -19.23
C GLY A 357 2.51 23.33 -18.59
N GLY A 358 2.86 22.18 -19.17
CA GLY A 358 3.99 21.35 -18.71
C GLY A 358 5.17 21.25 -19.68
N THR A 359 6.29 20.69 -19.22
CA THR A 359 7.46 20.39 -20.05
C THR A 359 7.69 18.89 -20.14
N PHE A 360 7.70 18.36 -21.35
CA PHE A 360 7.89 16.94 -21.62
C PHE A 360 9.08 16.74 -22.55
N ASP A 361 10.10 16.05 -22.05
CA ASP A 361 11.30 15.73 -22.81
C ASP A 361 11.24 14.24 -23.19
N ILE A 362 10.92 13.95 -24.45
CA ILE A 362 10.61 12.59 -24.93
C ILE A 362 11.77 12.05 -25.77
N TYR A 363 12.37 10.98 -25.28
CA TYR A 363 13.34 10.15 -25.97
C TYR A 363 12.65 8.95 -26.62
N ASN A 364 13.29 8.40 -27.66
CA ASN A 364 12.83 7.18 -28.36
C ASN A 364 11.43 7.29 -29.00
N PHE A 365 11.06 8.49 -29.43
CA PHE A 365 9.90 8.69 -30.30
C PHE A 365 10.18 8.13 -31.70
N SER A 366 9.35 7.21 -32.19
CA SER A 366 9.59 6.45 -33.44
C SER A 366 8.32 6.29 -34.28
N GLY A 367 8.38 5.54 -35.39
CA GLY A 367 7.23 5.36 -36.29
C GLY A 367 6.01 4.63 -35.67
N ASN A 368 6.18 4.03 -34.48
CA ASN A 368 5.10 3.44 -33.69
C ASN A 368 4.64 4.36 -32.54
N SER A 369 5.06 5.63 -32.54
CA SER A 369 4.71 6.60 -31.52
C SER A 369 3.62 7.55 -32.02
N THR A 370 2.72 7.98 -31.13
CA THR A 370 1.72 9.00 -31.45
C THR A 370 1.51 9.96 -30.29
N ILE A 371 1.32 11.25 -30.59
CA ILE A 371 0.87 12.24 -29.60
C ILE A 371 -0.58 12.61 -29.91
N ASN A 372 -1.45 12.42 -28.93
CA ASN A 372 -2.84 12.82 -28.96
C ASN A 372 -3.02 14.02 -28.03
N LEU A 373 -3.39 15.16 -28.58
CA LEU A 373 -3.83 16.30 -27.79
C LEU A 373 -5.30 16.09 -27.43
N THR A 374 -5.57 15.91 -26.14
CA THR A 374 -6.92 15.60 -25.65
C THR A 374 -7.59 16.84 -25.07
N ASN A 375 -8.82 17.09 -25.52
CA ASN A 375 -9.69 18.20 -25.09
C ASN A 375 -10.78 17.73 -24.12
N ASN A 376 -10.50 16.69 -23.32
CA ASN A 376 -11.52 16.09 -22.47
C ASN A 376 -11.82 16.97 -21.25
N ASN A 377 -12.92 17.72 -21.32
CA ASN A 377 -13.44 18.56 -20.24
C ASN A 377 -13.59 17.83 -18.88
N SER A 378 -13.74 16.49 -18.88
CA SER A 378 -13.90 15.70 -17.64
C SER A 378 -12.62 15.59 -16.80
N PHE A 379 -11.43 15.85 -17.36
CA PHE A 379 -10.16 15.92 -16.63
C PHE A 379 -9.67 17.36 -16.42
N GLY A 380 -10.57 18.34 -16.58
CA GLY A 380 -10.20 19.76 -16.55
C GLY A 380 -9.46 20.24 -17.79
N ALA A 381 -9.51 19.52 -18.92
CA ALA A 381 -8.78 19.91 -20.11
C ALA A 381 -9.33 21.20 -20.75
N SER A 382 -8.44 21.98 -21.36
CA SER A 382 -8.72 23.17 -22.16
C SER A 382 -8.53 22.92 -23.65
N THR A 383 -8.88 23.92 -24.46
CA THR A 383 -8.75 24.00 -25.92
C THR A 383 -7.30 24.16 -26.40
N ALA A 384 -6.29 23.58 -25.72
CA ALA A 384 -4.91 23.81 -26.13
C ALA A 384 -4.70 23.26 -27.55
N SER A 385 -4.07 24.10 -28.36
CA SER A 385 -3.78 23.83 -29.76
C SER A 385 -2.29 23.99 -30.00
N ILE A 386 -1.79 23.37 -31.07
CA ILE A 386 -0.38 23.51 -31.46
C ILE A 386 -0.14 24.98 -31.83
N SER A 387 0.72 25.65 -31.08
CA SER A 387 1.16 27.03 -31.36
C SER A 387 2.33 27.05 -32.35
N GLY A 388 3.12 25.98 -32.42
CA GLY A 388 4.13 25.79 -33.45
C GLY A 388 4.92 24.49 -33.28
N ILE A 389 5.48 24.02 -34.39
CA ILE A 389 6.47 22.93 -34.45
C ILE A 389 7.73 23.51 -35.08
N LYS A 390 8.86 23.41 -34.39
CA LYS A 390 10.15 23.96 -34.86
C LYS A 390 11.31 23.05 -34.49
N ALA A 391 12.43 23.18 -35.19
CA ALA A 391 13.67 22.55 -34.76
C ALA A 391 14.14 23.17 -33.44
N ASP A 392 14.78 22.36 -32.59
CA ASP A 392 15.51 22.91 -31.44
C ASP A 392 16.69 23.78 -31.94
N PRO A 393 16.90 24.99 -31.38
CA PRO A 393 17.93 25.90 -31.84
C PRO A 393 19.37 25.43 -31.57
N PHE A 394 19.56 24.48 -30.66
CA PHE A 394 20.85 23.92 -30.29
C PHE A 394 21.11 22.55 -30.94
N ASN A 395 20.05 21.82 -31.32
CA ASN A 395 20.16 20.56 -32.04
C ASN A 395 19.04 20.40 -33.09
N ALA A 396 19.36 20.60 -34.37
CA ALA A 396 18.40 20.50 -35.46
C ALA A 396 17.78 19.09 -35.64
N ASN A 397 18.35 18.06 -35.01
CA ASN A 397 17.80 16.71 -34.98
C ASN A 397 16.72 16.54 -33.90
N ASN A 398 16.50 17.53 -33.04
CA ASN A 398 15.38 17.56 -32.10
C ASN A 398 14.27 18.48 -32.63
N SER A 399 13.07 18.26 -32.14
CA SER A 399 11.92 19.11 -32.43
C SER A 399 11.23 19.58 -31.15
N ILE A 400 10.73 20.81 -31.19
CA ILE A 400 9.95 21.41 -30.13
C ILE A 400 8.55 21.66 -30.66
N ILE A 401 7.56 21.11 -29.96
CA ILE A 401 6.15 21.37 -30.15
C ILE A 401 5.69 22.27 -29.00
N GLY A 402 5.30 23.50 -29.33
CA GLY A 402 4.66 24.40 -28.39
C GLY A 402 3.15 24.29 -28.48
N LEU A 403 2.46 24.33 -27.34
CA LEU A 403 1.01 24.46 -27.27
C LEU A 403 0.60 25.86 -26.82
N SER A 404 -0.67 26.21 -27.05
CA SER A 404 -1.22 27.54 -26.74
C SER A 404 -1.39 27.82 -25.24
N ASP A 405 -1.31 26.81 -24.38
CA ASP A 405 -1.36 26.91 -22.92
C ASP A 405 0.02 27.04 -22.27
N GLY A 406 1.09 27.10 -23.08
CA GLY A 406 2.47 27.17 -22.61
C GLY A 406 3.15 25.81 -22.46
N THR A 407 2.44 24.70 -22.70
CA THR A 407 3.05 23.36 -22.70
C THR A 407 4.12 23.26 -23.79
N ARG A 408 5.27 22.69 -23.44
CA ARG A 408 6.40 22.43 -24.33
C ARG A 408 6.67 20.92 -24.37
N ILE A 409 6.65 20.35 -25.56
CA ILE A 409 7.07 18.97 -25.79
C ILE A 409 8.33 19.02 -26.65
N GLU A 410 9.43 18.48 -26.15
CA GLU A 410 10.65 18.26 -26.93
C GLU A 410 10.77 16.79 -27.30
N LEU A 411 10.99 16.51 -28.59
CA LEU A 411 11.25 15.17 -29.10
C LEU A 411 12.73 15.08 -29.49
N PHE A 412 13.46 14.21 -28.80
CA PHE A 412 14.89 14.00 -29.03
C PHE A 412 15.12 13.04 -30.19
N GLY A 413 15.95 13.44 -31.16
CA GLY A 413 16.26 12.64 -32.35
C GLY A 413 15.16 12.62 -33.43
N VAL A 414 14.12 13.45 -33.29
CA VAL A 414 13.07 13.63 -34.30
C VAL A 414 13.14 15.03 -34.92
N SER A 415 13.34 15.08 -36.24
CA SER A 415 13.36 16.35 -36.97
C SER A 415 11.96 16.98 -37.04
N ALA A 416 11.87 18.30 -36.93
CA ALA A 416 10.58 19.00 -37.03
C ALA A 416 9.86 18.75 -38.38
N SER A 417 10.62 18.53 -39.46
CA SER A 417 10.11 18.25 -40.79
C SER A 417 9.54 16.84 -40.99
N SER A 418 9.88 15.89 -40.12
CA SER A 418 9.34 14.52 -40.20
C SER A 418 7.99 14.37 -39.50
N LEU A 419 7.60 15.35 -38.68
CA LEU A 419 6.35 15.33 -37.95
C LEU A 419 5.17 15.67 -38.86
N THR A 420 4.11 14.88 -38.77
CA THR A 420 2.86 15.15 -39.48
C THR A 420 1.74 15.43 -38.48
N THR A 421 1.02 16.52 -38.69
CA THR A 421 -0.17 16.84 -37.91
C THR A 421 -1.43 16.44 -38.68
N VAL A 422 -2.34 15.74 -38.00
CA VAL A 422 -3.65 15.41 -38.55
C VAL A 422 -4.70 15.95 -37.59
N SER A 423 -5.50 16.89 -38.08
CA SER A 423 -6.69 17.40 -37.40
C SER A 423 -7.93 16.84 -38.12
N GLY A 424 -8.71 15.99 -37.45
CA GLY A 424 -9.92 15.41 -38.06
C GLY A 424 -10.69 14.44 -37.16
N GLY A 425 -12.01 14.64 -37.07
CA GLY A 425 -12.96 13.81 -36.32
C GLY A 425 -13.98 14.64 -35.52
N THR A 426 -15.18 14.10 -35.29
CA THR A 426 -16.31 14.74 -34.57
C THR A 426 -16.00 15.15 -33.12
N THR A 427 -14.83 14.81 -32.58
CA THR A 427 -14.36 15.15 -31.23
C THR A 427 -13.20 16.15 -31.17
N GLY A 428 -12.65 16.64 -32.31
CA GLY A 428 -11.66 17.71 -32.31
C GLY A 428 -10.26 17.36 -31.75
N MET A 429 -9.90 16.08 -31.68
CA MET A 429 -8.55 15.66 -31.29
C MET A 429 -7.52 15.95 -32.40
N THR A 430 -6.38 16.53 -32.02
CA THR A 430 -5.23 16.71 -32.93
C THR A 430 -4.21 15.61 -32.66
N LYS A 431 -3.75 14.93 -33.72
CA LYS A 431 -2.73 13.88 -33.65
C LYS A 431 -1.42 14.32 -34.29
N ILE A 432 -0.31 13.91 -33.69
CA ILE A 432 1.04 14.08 -34.23
C ILE A 432 1.68 12.68 -34.36
N PHE A 433 2.22 12.43 -35.54
CA PHE A 433 2.98 11.22 -35.90
C PHE A 433 4.45 11.57 -36.14
#